data_AF-A0A8J5N7L6-F1
#
_entry.id   AF-A0A8J5N7L6-F1
#
_cell.length_a   1.000
_cell.length_b   1.000
_cell.length_c   1.000
_cell.angle_alpha   90.00
_cell.angle_beta   90.00
_cell.angle_gamma   90.00
#
_symmetry.space_group_name_H-M   'P 1'
#
loop_
_entity.id
_entity.type
_entity.pdbx_description
1 polymer ?
#
loop_
_entity_poly.entity_id
_entity_poly.type
_entity_poly.pdbx_seq_one_letter_code
_entity_poly.pdbx_strand_id
1 'polypeptide(L)'
;MTTDLHIPYIHLMMKDVNDVGNNYELIDGPFGFGYGIDINAEKQQCQSMTTTTDDGDCAYDPIKCNNGVSFSIWERIIATLDEFFGSHKMEDFPKKYIISTEGISVTALPPLDPPELMIGCHKTSTDTTYRHYHTTQLDEFAWWNRRLVDEDVIYFLGGYVAASVLEEMTRATSDDSFNASTATDEERKAKIESFNITLESVKKMTDPKFVPRCILEKDLERSMTIIKVINNLMDESKKEDWLLYEEEHGKDVFLLCQYMRGYLHAVYQGLLCNNTQSGHTVELSQMCIKVVKRTIDIGYSTKDRFTIPGCSGLGKVLVPVNLFSDPRCNHRTANFRCTAYKGIHTMQASPIRLNTGAFNTKVDNILDSLITELDVNTDQILLPNGDLDPKSPRCDPDPAKLTTHPIIVTHRHFDPQVQFRKPLFHAGEVRTTIGTRICVWWNPALGQHGAWDRYGCRVWEAKPEYTKCACQHLGKYVIIAEKLEP
;
A
#
# COMPACT_ATOMS: atom_id res chain seq x y z
N MET A 1 3.95 -12.52 3.36
CA MET A 1 4.43 -13.91 3.29
C MET A 1 4.22 -14.41 1.88
N THR A 2 5.17 -15.20 1.41
CA THR A 2 5.35 -15.69 0.04
C THR A 2 4.78 -17.10 -0.07
N THR A 3 4.10 -17.40 -1.18
CA THR A 3 3.81 -18.75 -1.64
C THR A 3 5.09 -19.60 -1.70
N ASP A 4 5.00 -20.91 -1.44
CA ASP A 4 6.18 -21.81 -1.49
C ASP A 4 6.59 -22.08 -2.94
N LEU A 5 5.60 -22.16 -3.84
CA LEU A 5 5.79 -22.14 -5.28
C LEU A 5 4.72 -21.24 -5.93
N HIS A 6 5.17 -20.35 -6.82
CA HIS A 6 4.31 -19.46 -7.59
C HIS A 6 4.68 -19.52 -9.06
N ILE A 7 3.69 -19.83 -9.89
CA ILE A 7 3.79 -19.82 -11.34
C ILE A 7 2.89 -18.68 -11.83
N PRO A 8 3.45 -17.46 -11.98
CA PRO A 8 2.69 -16.29 -12.43
C PRO A 8 2.33 -16.34 -13.93
N TYR A 9 2.98 -17.23 -14.69
CA TYR A 9 2.80 -17.38 -16.13
C TYR A 9 2.74 -18.85 -16.47
N ILE A 10 1.56 -19.47 -16.36
CA ILE A 10 1.38 -20.90 -16.61
C ILE A 10 1.92 -21.30 -18.00
N HIS A 11 1.74 -20.44 -19.01
CA HIS A 11 2.21 -20.66 -20.37
C HIS A 11 3.73 -20.77 -20.53
N LEU A 12 4.53 -20.18 -19.63
CA LEU A 12 6.00 -20.22 -19.72
C LEU A 12 6.60 -21.46 -19.06
N MET A 13 5.89 -22.06 -18.11
CA MET A 13 6.43 -23.09 -17.23
C MET A 13 5.86 -24.48 -17.55
N MET A 14 4.66 -24.57 -18.12
CA MET A 14 4.06 -25.84 -18.49
C MET A 14 4.21 -26.13 -19.97
N LYS A 15 4.32 -27.42 -20.31
CA LYS A 15 4.50 -27.90 -21.69
C LYS A 15 3.22 -28.55 -22.17
N ASP A 16 2.94 -28.39 -23.47
CA ASP A 16 1.88 -29.17 -24.11
C ASP A 16 2.27 -30.66 -24.13
N VAL A 17 1.34 -31.51 -23.70
CA VAL A 17 1.55 -32.96 -23.64
C VAL A 17 1.70 -33.63 -25.00
N ASN A 18 1.34 -32.95 -26.08
CA ASN A 18 1.38 -33.48 -27.45
C ASN A 18 2.65 -33.07 -28.23
N ASP A 19 3.64 -32.43 -27.58
CA ASP A 19 4.86 -31.88 -28.23
C ASP A 19 4.58 -30.87 -29.36
N VAL A 20 3.33 -30.41 -29.51
CA VAL A 20 2.95 -29.30 -30.39
C VAL A 20 3.14 -28.02 -29.58
N GLY A 21 4.32 -27.41 -29.69
CA GLY A 21 4.63 -26.19 -28.95
C GLY A 21 3.52 -25.14 -29.06
N ASN A 22 3.01 -24.68 -27.91
CA ASN A 22 2.05 -23.59 -27.76
C ASN A 22 0.74 -23.75 -28.56
N ASN A 23 0.10 -24.93 -28.51
CA ASN A 23 -1.19 -25.11 -29.18
C ASN A 23 -2.34 -24.33 -28.51
N TYR A 24 -2.20 -23.89 -27.26
CA TYR A 24 -3.19 -23.08 -26.54
C TYR A 24 -3.20 -21.63 -27.01
N GLU A 25 -4.34 -20.94 -26.81
CA GLU A 25 -4.45 -19.52 -27.13
C GLU A 25 -4.03 -18.68 -25.92
N LEU A 26 -3.15 -17.69 -26.12
CA LEU A 26 -2.84 -16.70 -25.09
C LEU A 26 -3.98 -15.70 -25.01
N ILE A 27 -4.48 -15.50 -23.80
CA ILE A 27 -5.56 -14.56 -23.51
C ILE A 27 -5.09 -13.56 -22.45
N ASP A 28 -5.78 -12.43 -22.35
CA ASP A 28 -5.61 -11.56 -21.20
C ASP A 28 -6.09 -12.28 -19.95
N GLY A 29 -5.25 -12.31 -18.91
CA GLY A 29 -5.55 -12.99 -17.65
C GLY A 29 -6.88 -12.49 -17.05
N PRO A 30 -7.75 -13.37 -16.53
CA PRO A 30 -9.10 -13.04 -16.06
C PRO A 30 -9.17 -11.94 -15.00
N PHE A 31 -8.06 -11.64 -14.32
CA PHE A 31 -8.01 -10.63 -13.27
C PHE A 31 -6.98 -9.51 -13.52
N GLY A 32 -6.48 -9.37 -14.74
CA GLY A 32 -5.49 -8.35 -15.10
C GLY A 32 -4.05 -8.69 -14.67
N PHE A 33 -3.79 -9.94 -14.27
CA PHE A 33 -2.46 -10.46 -13.96
C PHE A 33 -1.74 -10.97 -15.23
N GLY A 34 -1.48 -10.09 -16.20
CA GLY A 34 -0.70 -10.45 -17.39
C GLY A 34 -1.43 -11.41 -18.35
N TYR A 35 -0.74 -12.49 -18.77
CA TYR A 35 -1.20 -13.40 -19.82
C TYR A 35 -1.65 -14.75 -19.25
N GLY A 36 -2.91 -15.11 -19.51
CA GLY A 36 -3.46 -16.43 -19.26
C GLY A 36 -3.42 -17.35 -20.48
N ILE A 37 -3.86 -18.60 -20.30
CA ILE A 37 -4.02 -19.60 -21.36
C ILE A 37 -5.48 -20.01 -21.50
N ASP A 38 -5.92 -20.20 -22.73
CA ASP A 38 -7.17 -20.88 -23.07
C ASP A 38 -6.87 -22.31 -23.53
N ILE A 39 -7.28 -23.28 -22.71
CA ILE A 39 -7.19 -24.71 -22.99
C ILE A 39 -8.52 -25.13 -23.59
N ASN A 40 -8.48 -25.79 -24.75
CA ASN A 40 -9.66 -26.28 -25.44
C ASN A 40 -9.69 -27.82 -25.49
N ALA A 41 -10.76 -28.40 -24.91
CA ALA A 41 -10.97 -29.85 -24.89
C ALA A 41 -11.11 -30.48 -26.28
N GLU A 42 -11.75 -29.78 -27.24
CA GLU A 42 -11.93 -30.26 -28.62
C GLU A 42 -10.60 -30.36 -29.35
N LYS A 43 -9.64 -29.50 -28.99
CA LYS A 43 -8.26 -29.52 -29.50
C LYS A 43 -7.35 -30.49 -28.73
N GLN A 44 -7.89 -31.25 -27.77
CA GLN A 44 -7.13 -32.17 -26.89
C GLN A 44 -5.91 -31.51 -26.24
N GLN A 45 -6.07 -30.26 -25.83
CA GLN A 45 -4.99 -29.49 -25.22
C GLN A 45 -4.84 -29.85 -23.75
N CYS A 46 -3.61 -30.07 -23.32
CA CYS A 46 -3.29 -30.25 -21.92
C CYS A 46 -1.90 -29.72 -21.62
N GLN A 47 -1.76 -29.11 -20.46
CA GLN A 47 -0.50 -28.63 -19.96
C GLN A 47 0.01 -29.60 -18.88
N SER A 48 1.27 -30.00 -18.99
CA SER A 48 1.93 -30.74 -17.93
C SER A 48 3.30 -30.18 -17.58
N MET A 49 3.72 -30.43 -16.35
CA MET A 49 5.05 -30.14 -15.89
C MET A 49 5.59 -31.38 -15.18
N THR A 50 6.62 -31.98 -15.77
CA THR A 50 7.42 -33.01 -15.13
C THR A 50 8.49 -32.34 -14.31
N THR A 51 8.50 -32.62 -13.02
CA THR A 51 9.40 -31.98 -12.08
C THR A 51 10.74 -32.74 -12.11
N THR A 52 11.77 -32.08 -12.62
CA THR A 52 13.08 -32.72 -12.89
C THR A 52 14.20 -31.92 -12.23
N THR A 53 14.41 -32.08 -10.91
CA THR A 53 15.72 -31.98 -10.23
C THR A 53 15.63 -32.36 -8.74
N ASP A 54 16.77 -32.77 -8.19
CA ASP A 54 17.02 -33.39 -6.89
C ASP A 54 16.60 -32.61 -5.62
N ASP A 55 16.38 -33.38 -4.54
CA ASP A 55 16.23 -33.00 -3.13
C ASP A 55 14.88 -32.45 -2.62
N GLY A 56 13.98 -33.39 -2.29
CA GLY A 56 13.30 -33.36 -0.99
C GLY A 56 12.16 -32.36 -0.75
N ASP A 57 11.76 -31.56 -1.73
CA ASP A 57 10.70 -30.55 -1.54
C ASP A 57 9.28 -31.13 -1.74
N CYS A 58 8.39 -30.76 -0.81
CA CYS A 58 7.00 -31.18 -0.68
C CYS A 58 6.16 -30.78 -1.91
N ALA A 59 6.53 -29.71 -2.61
CA ALA A 59 5.88 -29.34 -3.87
C ALA A 59 6.04 -30.40 -4.97
N TYR A 60 7.06 -31.27 -4.88
CA TYR A 60 7.40 -32.26 -5.90
C TYR A 60 6.93 -33.68 -5.56
N ASP A 61 6.89 -34.00 -4.27
CA ASP A 61 6.37 -35.26 -3.76
C ASP A 61 5.38 -34.94 -2.64
N PRO A 62 4.08 -34.80 -2.98
CA PRO A 62 3.05 -34.44 -2.01
C PRO A 62 2.94 -35.43 -0.84
N ILE A 63 3.46 -36.67 -1.00
CA ILE A 63 3.52 -37.68 0.06
C ILE A 63 4.50 -37.27 1.16
N LYS A 64 5.52 -36.45 0.84
CA LYS A 64 6.48 -35.92 1.82
C LYS A 64 5.99 -34.68 2.57
N CYS A 65 4.79 -34.20 2.29
CA CYS A 65 4.20 -33.01 2.92
C CYS A 65 3.61 -33.32 4.30
N ASN A 66 4.48 -33.39 5.31
CA ASN A 66 4.08 -33.70 6.69
C ASN A 66 3.05 -32.71 7.29
N ASN A 67 2.94 -31.49 6.75
CA ASN A 67 2.03 -30.44 7.21
C ASN A 67 0.80 -30.24 6.31
N GLY A 68 0.55 -31.18 5.39
CA GLY A 68 -0.47 -31.07 4.35
C GLY A 68 -0.05 -30.17 3.19
N VAL A 69 -0.94 -30.09 2.19
CA VAL A 69 -0.74 -29.31 0.95
C VAL A 69 -1.95 -28.42 0.74
N SER A 70 -1.72 -27.23 0.20
CA SER A 70 -2.77 -26.40 -0.41
C SER A 70 -2.27 -25.87 -1.73
N PHE A 71 -3.15 -25.74 -2.71
CA PHE A 71 -2.85 -25.04 -3.96
C PHE A 71 -4.08 -24.28 -4.47
N SER A 72 -3.82 -23.28 -5.30
CA SER A 72 -4.82 -22.41 -5.92
C SER A 72 -4.51 -22.30 -7.41
N ILE A 73 -5.53 -22.47 -8.23
CA ILE A 73 -5.48 -22.24 -9.68
C ILE A 73 -6.53 -21.19 -10.01
N TRP A 74 -6.13 -20.19 -10.78
CA TRP A 74 -6.98 -19.06 -11.10
C TRP A 74 -7.64 -19.28 -12.45
N GLU A 75 -8.93 -19.60 -12.41
CA GLU A 75 -9.75 -19.86 -13.58
C GLU A 75 -10.68 -18.67 -13.87
N ARG A 76 -10.85 -18.34 -15.16
CA ARG A 76 -11.90 -17.42 -15.59
C ARG A 76 -13.26 -18.10 -15.44
N ILE A 77 -14.05 -17.60 -14.51
CA ILE A 77 -15.45 -17.97 -14.38
C ILE A 77 -16.29 -16.93 -15.11
N ILE A 78 -17.03 -17.37 -16.13
CA ILE A 78 -18.07 -16.55 -16.76
C ILE A 78 -19.39 -16.85 -16.03
N ALA A 79 -19.83 -15.92 -15.19
CA ALA A 79 -21.11 -16.00 -14.49
C ALA A 79 -22.01 -14.83 -14.93
N THR A 80 -23.32 -15.04 -14.91
CA THR A 80 -24.27 -13.95 -15.13
C THR A 80 -24.35 -13.04 -13.90
N LEU A 81 -24.75 -11.78 -14.09
CA LEU A 81 -24.91 -10.81 -12.99
C LEU A 81 -25.85 -11.31 -11.88
N ASP A 82 -26.92 -12.02 -12.25
CA ASP A 82 -27.87 -12.58 -11.28
C ASP A 82 -27.28 -13.77 -10.48
N GLU A 83 -26.40 -14.57 -11.09
CA GLU A 83 -25.70 -15.66 -10.41
C GLU A 83 -24.61 -15.15 -9.45
N PHE A 84 -24.00 -14.00 -9.76
CA PHE A 84 -22.93 -13.41 -8.93
C PHE A 84 -23.43 -12.52 -7.80
N PHE A 85 -24.58 -11.84 -7.98
CA PHE A 85 -25.15 -10.88 -7.02
C PHE A 85 -26.49 -11.31 -6.41
N GLY A 86 -27.07 -12.42 -6.84
CA GLY A 86 -28.26 -13.01 -6.21
C GLY A 86 -27.99 -13.45 -4.77
N SER A 87 -29.05 -13.58 -3.97
CA SER A 87 -29.03 -14.00 -2.55
C SER A 87 -28.59 -15.46 -2.32
N HIS A 88 -27.79 -16.01 -3.23
CA HIS A 88 -27.18 -17.31 -3.13
C HIS A 88 -25.90 -17.19 -2.30
N LYS A 89 -25.73 -18.10 -1.34
CA LYS A 89 -24.51 -18.15 -0.54
C LYS A 89 -23.36 -18.50 -1.49
N MET A 90 -22.13 -18.07 -1.20
CA MET A 90 -20.92 -18.58 -1.88
C MET A 90 -20.83 -20.13 -1.93
N GLU A 91 -21.62 -20.82 -1.11
CA GLU A 91 -21.84 -22.26 -1.09
C GLU A 91 -22.54 -22.81 -2.36
N ASP A 92 -23.31 -21.97 -3.07
CA ASP A 92 -24.10 -22.33 -4.27
C ASP A 92 -23.32 -22.18 -5.58
N PHE A 93 -22.18 -21.47 -5.57
CA PHE A 93 -21.27 -21.46 -6.70
C PHE A 93 -20.68 -22.87 -6.86
N PRO A 94 -20.64 -23.45 -8.08
CA PRO A 94 -19.92 -24.69 -8.31
C PRO A 94 -18.43 -24.42 -8.07
N LYS A 95 -17.99 -24.60 -6.82
CA LYS A 95 -16.58 -24.64 -6.43
C LYS A 95 -15.97 -25.74 -7.26
N LYS A 96 -15.26 -25.39 -8.33
CA LYS A 96 -14.74 -26.44 -9.19
C LYS A 96 -13.66 -27.20 -8.46
N TYR A 97 -12.61 -26.60 -7.88
CA TYR A 97 -11.72 -27.34 -6.97
C TYR A 97 -10.98 -26.44 -5.96
N ILE A 98 -11.17 -26.70 -4.66
CA ILE A 98 -10.19 -26.39 -3.61
C ILE A 98 -9.73 -27.77 -3.11
N ILE A 99 -8.49 -28.15 -3.42
CA ILE A 99 -7.94 -29.41 -2.93
C ILE A 99 -7.01 -29.09 -1.76
N SER A 100 -7.52 -29.30 -0.55
CA SER A 100 -6.73 -29.42 0.66
C SER A 100 -6.82 -30.87 1.09
N THR A 101 -5.75 -31.64 0.92
CA THR A 101 -5.76 -33.05 1.28
C THR A 101 -5.64 -33.20 2.80
N GLU A 102 -6.64 -33.80 3.45
CA GLU A 102 -6.38 -34.56 4.67
C GLU A 102 -5.57 -35.81 4.29
N GLY A 103 -4.67 -36.27 5.17
CA GLY A 103 -3.65 -37.29 4.89
C GLY A 103 -4.09 -38.38 3.90
N ILE A 104 -3.25 -38.60 2.88
CA ILE A 104 -3.50 -39.55 1.79
C ILE A 104 -3.82 -40.94 2.39
N SER A 105 -5.04 -41.42 2.14
CA SER A 105 -5.51 -42.74 2.56
C SER A 105 -4.73 -43.85 1.84
N VAL A 106 -4.38 -44.90 2.58
CA VAL A 106 -3.45 -46.01 2.22
C VAL A 106 -4.01 -46.95 1.12
N THR A 107 -5.11 -46.61 0.45
CA THR A 107 -5.69 -47.35 -0.68
C THR A 107 -5.47 -46.68 -2.04
N ALA A 108 -4.68 -45.60 -2.10
CA ALA A 108 -4.36 -44.93 -3.36
C ALA A 108 -3.51 -45.81 -4.29
N LEU A 109 -3.83 -45.78 -5.59
CA LEU A 109 -2.97 -46.31 -6.64
C LEU A 109 -1.57 -45.66 -6.55
N PRO A 110 -0.49 -46.35 -6.98
CA PRO A 110 0.83 -45.75 -6.97
C PRO A 110 0.84 -44.42 -7.75
N PRO A 111 1.59 -43.40 -7.32
CA PRO A 111 1.69 -42.14 -8.03
C PRO A 111 2.32 -42.35 -9.43
N LEU A 112 2.18 -41.35 -10.31
CA LEU A 112 2.98 -41.30 -11.54
C LEU A 112 4.47 -41.26 -11.18
N ASP A 113 5.30 -41.94 -11.96
CA ASP A 113 6.76 -41.92 -11.83
C ASP A 113 7.38 -41.50 -13.18
N PRO A 114 7.91 -40.28 -13.32
CA PRO A 114 7.97 -39.23 -12.28
C PRO A 114 6.58 -38.61 -11.99
N PRO A 115 6.41 -37.97 -10.80
CA PRO A 115 5.22 -37.16 -10.52
C PRO A 115 5.01 -36.07 -11.56
N GLU A 116 3.75 -35.82 -11.90
CA GLU A 116 3.39 -34.88 -12.98
C GLU A 116 2.21 -34.01 -12.55
N LEU A 117 2.40 -32.69 -12.58
CA LEU A 117 1.30 -31.73 -12.46
C LEU A 117 0.64 -31.60 -13.83
N MET A 118 -0.68 -31.80 -13.89
CA MET A 118 -1.46 -31.73 -15.12
C MET A 118 -2.61 -30.73 -14.96
N ILE A 119 -2.84 -29.95 -16.00
CA ILE A 119 -3.91 -28.97 -16.07
C ILE A 119 -4.65 -29.15 -17.40
N GLY A 120 -5.97 -29.31 -17.32
CA GLY A 120 -6.84 -29.51 -18.49
C GLY A 120 -6.98 -30.94 -18.96
N CYS A 121 -6.31 -31.92 -18.33
CA CYS A 121 -6.48 -33.35 -18.61
C CYS A 121 -6.13 -34.22 -17.41
N HIS A 122 -6.22 -35.54 -17.60
CA HIS A 122 -5.98 -36.55 -16.57
C HIS A 122 -5.14 -37.72 -17.11
N LYS A 123 -4.28 -38.27 -16.24
CA LYS A 123 -3.41 -39.43 -16.48
C LYS A 123 -3.17 -40.14 -15.14
N THR A 124 -2.97 -41.46 -15.17
CA THR A 124 -2.71 -42.26 -13.96
C THR A 124 -1.55 -43.22 -14.17
N SER A 125 -1.00 -43.77 -13.08
CA SER A 125 0.07 -44.79 -13.14
C SER A 125 -0.34 -46.07 -13.87
N THR A 126 -1.64 -46.38 -13.88
CA THR A 126 -2.21 -47.55 -14.57
C THR A 126 -2.66 -47.27 -16.00
N ASP A 127 -2.84 -46.00 -16.36
CA ASP A 127 -3.24 -45.57 -17.69
C ASP A 127 -2.52 -44.26 -18.02
N THR A 128 -1.43 -44.43 -18.75
CA THR A 128 -0.48 -43.37 -19.10
C THR A 128 -0.95 -42.51 -20.26
N THR A 129 -2.16 -42.74 -20.78
CA THR A 129 -2.74 -41.91 -21.85
C THR A 129 -3.42 -40.67 -21.24
N TYR A 130 -3.15 -39.51 -21.85
CA TYR A 130 -3.87 -38.28 -21.51
C TYR A 130 -5.30 -38.34 -22.01
N ARG A 131 -6.24 -38.10 -21.09
CA ARG A 131 -7.67 -38.26 -21.32
C ARG A 131 -8.47 -37.27 -20.49
N HIS A 132 -9.79 -37.24 -20.71
CA HIS A 132 -10.73 -36.34 -20.03
C HIS A 132 -10.33 -34.85 -20.17
N TYR A 133 -10.04 -34.44 -21.40
CA TYR A 133 -9.69 -33.05 -21.70
C TYR A 133 -10.81 -32.09 -21.30
N HIS A 134 -10.45 -30.94 -20.72
CA HIS A 134 -11.38 -29.92 -20.26
C HIS A 134 -11.08 -28.56 -20.89
N THR A 135 -12.14 -27.80 -21.20
CA THR A 135 -11.99 -26.43 -21.68
C THR A 135 -11.97 -25.48 -20.50
N THR A 136 -10.93 -24.67 -20.37
CA THR A 136 -10.76 -23.73 -19.26
C THR A 136 -9.81 -22.60 -19.63
N GLN A 137 -9.99 -21.45 -19.00
CA GLN A 137 -9.15 -20.27 -19.16
C GLN A 137 -8.44 -19.98 -17.84
N LEU A 138 -7.11 -20.00 -17.82
CA LEU A 138 -6.32 -20.03 -16.59
C LEU A 138 -5.24 -18.94 -16.59
N ASP A 139 -4.92 -18.43 -15.40
CA ASP A 139 -3.94 -17.34 -15.21
C ASP A 139 -2.69 -17.82 -14.47
N GLU A 140 -2.85 -18.06 -13.16
CA GLU A 140 -1.77 -18.31 -12.21
C GLU A 140 -1.98 -19.62 -11.43
N PHE A 141 -0.86 -20.19 -10.98
CA PHE A 141 -0.84 -21.33 -10.07
C PHE A 141 -0.01 -21.01 -8.83
N ALA A 142 -0.58 -21.23 -7.65
CA ALA A 142 0.06 -21.03 -6.36
C ALA A 142 -0.01 -22.29 -5.50
N TRP A 143 1.08 -22.60 -4.80
CA TRP A 143 1.22 -23.77 -3.95
C TRP A 143 1.81 -23.43 -2.59
N TRP A 144 1.36 -24.17 -1.58
CA TRP A 144 1.82 -24.10 -0.21
C TRP A 144 2.13 -25.49 0.34
N ASN A 145 3.30 -25.63 0.98
CA ASN A 145 3.79 -26.82 1.68
C ASN A 145 3.15 -26.98 3.08
N ARG A 146 1.96 -26.42 3.24
CA ARG A 146 1.14 -26.46 4.45
C ARG A 146 -0.32 -26.33 4.08
N ARG A 147 -1.18 -26.75 4.99
CA ARG A 147 -2.59 -26.38 4.99
C ARG A 147 -2.75 -24.85 5.16
N LEU A 148 -3.59 -24.25 4.34
CA LEU A 148 -4.13 -22.90 4.55
C LEU A 148 -5.34 -22.95 5.50
N VAL A 149 -5.45 -21.98 6.41
CA VAL A 149 -6.60 -21.82 7.33
C VAL A 149 -7.61 -20.81 6.78
N ASP A 150 -8.80 -20.68 7.37
CA ASP A 150 -9.87 -19.82 6.82
C ASP A 150 -9.45 -18.33 6.67
N GLU A 151 -8.56 -17.86 7.54
CA GLU A 151 -7.98 -16.50 7.48
C GLU A 151 -7.05 -16.28 6.26
N ASP A 152 -6.60 -17.37 5.63
CA ASP A 152 -5.74 -17.40 4.44
C ASP A 152 -6.55 -17.38 3.12
N VAL A 153 -7.89 -17.37 3.17
CA VAL A 153 -8.77 -17.40 1.97
C VAL A 153 -8.48 -16.26 0.99
N ILE A 154 -8.08 -15.09 1.48
CA ILE A 154 -7.73 -13.93 0.65
C ILE A 154 -6.54 -14.19 -0.29
N TYR A 155 -5.68 -15.17 0.02
CA TYR A 155 -4.57 -15.56 -0.85
C TYR A 155 -5.04 -16.34 -2.09
N PHE A 156 -6.19 -17.02 -2.02
CA PHE A 156 -6.80 -17.69 -3.18
C PHE A 156 -7.38 -16.68 -4.19
N LEU A 157 -7.65 -15.47 -3.74
CA LEU A 157 -8.06 -14.35 -4.59
C LEU A 157 -6.86 -13.49 -5.02
N GLY A 158 -5.63 -13.85 -4.62
CA GLY A 158 -4.38 -13.07 -4.81
C GLY A 158 -4.52 -11.61 -4.48
N GLY A 159 -5.17 -11.34 -3.35
CA GLY A 159 -5.40 -9.98 -2.89
C GLY A 159 -6.50 -9.24 -3.68
N TYR A 160 -7.24 -9.89 -4.58
CA TYR A 160 -8.50 -9.38 -5.10
C TYR A 160 -9.51 -9.34 -3.94
N VAL A 161 -9.96 -8.13 -3.64
CA VAL A 161 -11.06 -7.87 -2.73
C VAL A 161 -12.22 -7.45 -3.61
N ALA A 162 -13.31 -8.22 -3.62
CA ALA A 162 -14.47 -7.93 -4.45
C ALA A 162 -15.00 -6.52 -4.13
N ALA A 163 -15.55 -5.83 -5.14
CA ALA A 163 -16.14 -4.50 -4.95
C ALA A 163 -17.18 -4.48 -3.82
N SER A 164 -17.95 -5.56 -3.65
CA SER A 164 -18.90 -5.74 -2.54
C SER A 164 -18.23 -5.75 -1.16
N VAL A 165 -17.07 -6.40 -1.02
CA VAL A 165 -16.30 -6.39 0.24
C VAL A 165 -15.72 -5.00 0.51
N LEU A 166 -15.25 -4.31 -0.53
CA LEU A 166 -14.80 -2.91 -0.42
C LEU A 166 -15.96 -1.98 -0.02
N GLU A 167 -17.17 -2.20 -0.54
CA GLU A 167 -18.38 -1.48 -0.15
C GLU A 167 -18.81 -1.80 1.28
N GLU A 168 -18.73 -3.05 1.71
CA GLU A 168 -18.99 -3.45 3.09
C GLU A 168 -17.97 -2.86 4.05
N MET A 169 -16.68 -2.87 3.72
CA MET A 169 -15.66 -2.18 4.50
C MET A 169 -15.91 -0.67 4.54
N THR A 170 -16.31 -0.07 3.42
CA THR A 170 -16.67 1.35 3.39
C THR A 170 -17.85 1.64 4.30
N ARG A 171 -18.88 0.78 4.31
CA ARG A 171 -20.03 0.87 5.23
C ARG A 171 -19.64 0.65 6.68
N ALA A 172 -18.87 -0.40 6.98
CA ALA A 172 -18.42 -0.72 8.34
C ALA A 172 -17.51 0.37 8.92
N THR A 173 -16.64 0.95 8.10
CA THR A 173 -15.79 2.09 8.51
C THR A 173 -16.57 3.40 8.62
N SER A 174 -17.79 3.50 8.08
CA SER A 174 -18.65 4.67 8.27
C SER A 174 -19.57 4.59 9.49
N ASP A 175 -19.58 3.47 10.23
CA ASP A 175 -20.46 3.30 11.40
C ASP A 175 -19.82 3.85 12.69
N ASP A 176 -20.48 4.79 13.35
CA ASP A 176 -19.89 5.71 14.33
C ASP A 176 -20.28 5.43 15.80
N SER A 177 -20.91 4.29 16.10
CA SER A 177 -21.56 4.08 17.40
C SER A 177 -20.75 3.24 18.40
N PHE A 178 -19.50 3.62 18.72
CA PHE A 178 -18.77 3.00 19.83
C PHE A 178 -18.33 4.04 20.85
N ASN A 179 -18.71 3.81 22.12
CA ASN A 179 -18.29 4.63 23.25
C ASN A 179 -17.45 3.78 24.21
N ALA A 180 -16.14 3.96 24.16
CA ALA A 180 -15.16 3.19 24.92
C ALA A 180 -15.30 3.38 26.43
N SER A 181 -15.87 4.51 26.87
CA SER A 181 -16.00 4.86 28.30
C SER A 181 -17.06 4.04 29.04
N THR A 182 -18.03 3.47 28.30
CA THR A 182 -19.13 2.67 28.86
C THR A 182 -19.10 1.20 28.44
N ALA A 183 -18.14 0.80 27.61
CA ALA A 183 -18.03 -0.55 27.07
C ALA A 183 -17.44 -1.53 28.09
N THR A 184 -17.91 -2.79 28.08
CA THR A 184 -17.32 -3.87 28.87
C THR A 184 -15.95 -4.28 28.33
N ASP A 185 -15.16 -4.99 29.14
CA ASP A 185 -13.85 -5.50 28.70
C ASP A 185 -13.99 -6.47 27.50
N GLU A 186 -15.05 -7.26 27.45
CA GLU A 186 -15.35 -8.12 26.30
C GLU A 186 -15.71 -7.31 25.05
N GLU A 187 -16.50 -6.25 25.17
CA GLU A 187 -16.86 -5.36 24.05
C GLU A 187 -15.63 -4.63 23.52
N ARG A 188 -14.74 -4.15 24.39
CA ARG A 188 -13.46 -3.52 24.00
C ARG A 188 -12.58 -4.49 23.22
N LYS A 189 -12.43 -5.74 23.70
CA LYS A 189 -11.65 -6.77 22.97
C LYS A 189 -12.24 -7.10 21.61
N ALA A 190 -13.55 -7.30 21.52
CA ALA A 190 -14.22 -7.57 20.25
C ALA A 190 -14.05 -6.41 19.25
N LYS A 191 -14.13 -5.17 19.74
CA LYS A 191 -13.92 -3.97 18.93
C LYS A 191 -12.48 -3.86 18.43
N ILE A 192 -11.48 -4.10 19.29
CA ILE A 192 -10.06 -4.12 18.91
C ILE A 192 -9.81 -5.16 17.83
N GLU A 193 -10.33 -6.38 18.00
CA GLU A 193 -10.15 -7.46 17.03
C GLU A 193 -10.78 -7.11 15.67
N SER A 194 -12.01 -6.60 15.67
CA SER A 194 -12.68 -6.13 14.44
C SER A 194 -11.90 -5.02 13.74
N PHE A 195 -11.35 -4.07 14.51
CA PHE A 195 -10.52 -2.99 13.99
C PHE A 195 -9.20 -3.53 13.42
N ASN A 196 -8.57 -4.49 14.10
CA ASN A 196 -7.34 -5.14 13.64
C ASN A 196 -7.56 -5.89 12.31
N ILE A 197 -8.67 -6.63 12.17
CA ILE A 197 -9.06 -7.30 10.91
C ILE A 197 -9.18 -6.28 9.77
N THR A 198 -9.81 -5.14 10.05
CA THR A 198 -9.94 -4.05 9.08
C THR A 198 -8.56 -3.50 8.68
N LEU A 199 -7.67 -3.26 9.63
CA LEU A 199 -6.31 -2.75 9.38
C LEU A 199 -5.42 -3.74 8.61
N GLU A 200 -5.48 -5.03 8.93
CA GLU A 200 -4.74 -6.05 8.18
C GLU A 200 -5.30 -6.22 6.75
N SER A 201 -6.61 -6.04 6.57
CA SER A 201 -7.23 -6.00 5.23
C SER A 201 -6.75 -4.79 4.44
N VAL A 202 -6.73 -3.59 5.04
CA VAL A 202 -6.17 -2.37 4.42
C VAL A 202 -4.73 -2.59 4.03
N LYS A 203 -3.88 -3.08 4.94
CA LYS A 203 -2.48 -3.38 4.69
C LYS A 203 -2.30 -4.29 3.47
N LYS A 204 -3.06 -5.39 3.37
CA LYS A 204 -3.04 -6.31 2.24
C LYS A 204 -3.46 -5.62 0.94
N MET A 205 -4.55 -4.85 0.96
CA MET A 205 -5.04 -4.09 -0.21
C MET A 205 -4.07 -3.00 -0.67
N THR A 206 -3.30 -2.44 0.26
CA THR A 206 -2.31 -1.39 -0.01
C THR A 206 -0.91 -1.95 -0.33
N ASP A 207 -0.75 -3.26 -0.45
CA ASP A 207 0.55 -3.84 -0.81
C ASP A 207 0.89 -3.42 -2.25
N PRO A 208 2.01 -2.69 -2.47
CA PRO A 208 2.37 -2.15 -3.78
C PRO A 208 2.48 -3.21 -4.87
N LYS A 209 2.78 -4.46 -4.51
CA LYS A 209 2.96 -5.56 -5.47
C LYS A 209 1.66 -5.94 -6.20
N PHE A 210 0.50 -5.59 -5.63
CA PHE A 210 -0.80 -5.86 -6.23
C PHE A 210 -1.32 -4.71 -7.09
N VAL A 211 -0.56 -3.62 -7.21
CA VAL A 211 -0.93 -2.52 -8.09
C VAL A 211 -0.42 -2.83 -9.50
N PRO A 212 -1.31 -2.87 -10.51
CA PRO A 212 -0.90 -3.13 -11.89
C PRO A 212 0.15 -2.14 -12.35
N ARG A 213 1.11 -2.63 -13.16
CA ARG A 213 2.18 -1.79 -13.71
C ARG A 213 1.65 -0.64 -14.55
N CYS A 214 0.50 -0.83 -15.20
CA CYS A 214 -0.23 0.21 -15.92
C CYS A 214 -1.69 0.17 -15.47
N ILE A 215 -2.19 1.31 -14.99
CA ILE A 215 -3.54 1.41 -14.41
C ILE A 215 -4.56 1.74 -15.50
N LEU A 216 -5.59 0.91 -15.59
CA LEU A 216 -6.78 1.17 -16.38
C LEU A 216 -7.83 1.91 -15.53
N GLU A 217 -8.90 2.39 -16.17
CA GLU A 217 -9.97 3.14 -15.49
C GLU A 217 -10.60 2.36 -14.32
N LYS A 218 -10.83 1.04 -14.50
CA LYS A 218 -11.32 0.14 -13.45
C LYS A 218 -10.37 0.04 -12.24
N ASP A 219 -9.06 0.10 -12.47
CA ASP A 219 -8.05 0.01 -11.41
C ASP A 219 -7.96 1.33 -10.63
N LEU A 220 -8.26 2.45 -11.31
CA LEU A 220 -8.40 3.75 -10.67
C LEU A 220 -9.64 3.81 -9.76
N GLU A 221 -10.77 3.26 -10.20
CA GLU A 221 -11.98 3.18 -9.36
C GLU A 221 -11.72 2.36 -8.09
N ARG A 222 -11.09 1.18 -8.22
CA ARG A 222 -10.67 0.37 -7.07
C ARG A 222 -9.73 1.14 -6.14
N SER A 223 -8.75 1.85 -6.70
CA SER A 223 -7.82 2.66 -5.93
C SER A 223 -8.54 3.77 -5.16
N MET A 224 -9.51 4.43 -5.79
CA MET A 224 -10.32 5.44 -5.13
C MET A 224 -11.13 4.88 -3.96
N THR A 225 -11.64 3.65 -4.07
CA THR A 225 -12.35 3.00 -2.96
C THR A 225 -11.42 2.66 -1.80
N ILE A 226 -10.21 2.15 -2.07
CA ILE A 226 -9.20 1.92 -1.02
C ILE A 226 -8.83 3.23 -0.33
N ILE A 227 -8.63 4.31 -1.09
CA ILE A 227 -8.34 5.64 -0.53
C ILE A 227 -9.51 6.15 0.33
N LYS A 228 -10.77 5.88 -0.06
CA LYS A 228 -11.96 6.23 0.75
C LYS A 228 -12.02 5.45 2.07
N VAL A 229 -11.75 4.14 2.06
CA VAL A 229 -11.69 3.34 3.29
C VAL A 229 -10.67 3.91 4.27
N ILE A 230 -9.47 4.24 3.77
CA ILE A 230 -8.41 4.83 4.59
C ILE A 230 -8.82 6.23 5.09
N ASN A 231 -9.47 7.02 4.26
CA ASN A 231 -10.00 8.33 4.65
C ASN A 231 -11.03 8.22 5.77
N ASN A 232 -11.94 7.22 5.73
CA ASN A 232 -12.91 6.98 6.79
C ASN A 232 -12.25 6.52 8.10
N LEU A 233 -11.22 5.67 8.00
CA LEU A 233 -10.43 5.28 9.17
C LEU A 233 -9.63 6.44 9.77
N MET A 234 -9.46 7.53 9.03
CA MET A 234 -8.85 8.77 9.51
C MET A 234 -9.86 9.81 10.00
N ASP A 235 -11.13 9.45 10.11
CA ASP A 235 -12.15 10.35 10.63
C ASP A 235 -12.02 10.52 12.15
N GLU A 236 -12.37 11.70 12.65
CA GLU A 236 -12.34 11.99 14.09
C GLU A 236 -13.29 11.09 14.87
N SER A 237 -14.36 10.59 14.24
CA SER A 237 -15.26 9.59 14.84
C SER A 237 -14.54 8.29 15.21
N LYS A 238 -13.38 7.98 14.60
CA LYS A 238 -12.57 6.80 14.88
C LYS A 238 -11.50 7.01 15.94
N LYS A 239 -11.48 8.17 16.59
CA LYS A 239 -10.48 8.48 17.62
C LYS A 239 -10.45 7.47 18.75
N GLU A 240 -11.62 7.05 19.26
CA GLU A 240 -11.71 6.08 20.35
C GLU A 240 -11.24 4.68 19.91
N ASP A 241 -11.54 4.28 18.68
CA ASP A 241 -11.08 3.02 18.10
C ASP A 241 -9.54 2.99 18.01
N TRP A 242 -8.93 4.10 17.57
CA TRP A 242 -7.47 4.24 17.52
C TRP A 242 -6.81 4.29 18.90
N LEU A 243 -7.45 4.93 19.89
CA LEU A 243 -7.00 4.94 21.28
C LEU A 243 -6.87 3.52 21.83
N LEU A 244 -7.91 2.70 21.65
CA LEU A 244 -7.92 1.31 22.10
C LEU A 244 -6.88 0.46 21.36
N TYR A 245 -6.75 0.65 20.05
CA TYR A 245 -5.78 -0.09 19.25
C TYR A 245 -4.33 0.28 19.62
N GLU A 246 -4.04 1.55 19.91
CA GLU A 246 -2.72 1.99 20.35
C GLU A 246 -2.36 1.45 21.74
N GLU A 247 -3.32 1.40 22.66
CA GLU A 247 -3.15 0.82 24.01
C GLU A 247 -2.72 -0.66 23.93
N GLU A 248 -3.39 -1.45 23.09
CA GLU A 248 -3.14 -2.89 22.97
C GLU A 248 -1.88 -3.21 22.12
N HIS A 249 -1.67 -2.50 21.02
CA HIS A 249 -0.67 -2.88 20.02
C HIS A 249 0.52 -1.91 19.88
N GLY A 250 0.50 -0.76 20.57
CA GLY A 250 1.53 0.28 20.48
C GLY A 250 1.61 1.00 19.12
N LYS A 251 0.64 0.74 18.23
CA LYS A 251 0.55 1.31 16.89
C LYS A 251 -0.53 2.37 16.85
N ASP A 252 -0.24 3.47 16.18
CA ASP A 252 -1.15 4.60 16.04
C ASP A 252 -1.60 4.78 14.58
N VAL A 253 -2.38 5.83 14.35
CA VAL A 253 -2.90 6.18 13.03
C VAL A 253 -1.81 6.46 11.97
N PHE A 254 -0.55 6.68 12.35
CA PHE A 254 0.55 6.81 11.37
C PHE A 254 0.82 5.51 10.63
N LEU A 255 0.36 4.36 11.15
CA LEU A 255 0.39 3.09 10.44
C LEU A 255 -0.32 3.19 9.08
N LEU A 256 -1.48 3.86 9.02
CA LEU A 256 -2.20 4.08 7.76
C LEU A 256 -1.40 4.92 6.77
N CYS A 257 -0.65 5.91 7.27
CA CYS A 257 0.22 6.72 6.40
C CYS A 257 1.33 5.87 5.78
N GLN A 258 1.86 4.88 6.51
CA GLN A 258 2.87 3.96 6.00
C GLN A 258 2.29 3.05 4.91
N TYR A 259 1.10 2.48 5.15
CA TYR A 259 0.39 1.64 4.20
C TYR A 259 0.11 2.38 2.88
N MET A 260 -0.37 3.63 2.97
CA MET A 260 -0.63 4.42 1.77
C MET A 260 0.61 4.85 1.00
N ARG A 261 1.75 5.04 1.68
CA ARG A 261 2.94 5.58 1.02
C ARG A 261 3.38 4.70 -0.16
N GLY A 262 3.49 3.40 0.07
CA GLY A 262 3.87 2.44 -0.98
C GLY A 262 2.76 2.28 -2.03
N TYR A 263 1.51 2.14 -1.59
CA TYR A 263 0.37 1.95 -2.47
C TYR A 263 0.20 3.10 -3.46
N LEU A 264 0.11 4.33 -2.95
CA LEU A 264 -0.06 5.52 -3.77
C LEU A 264 1.10 5.67 -4.76
N HIS A 265 2.32 5.34 -4.33
CA HIS A 265 3.46 5.38 -5.22
C HIS A 265 3.27 4.45 -6.43
N ALA A 266 2.88 3.20 -6.19
CA ALA A 266 2.63 2.25 -7.26
C ALA A 266 1.44 2.67 -8.13
N VAL A 267 0.37 3.19 -7.54
CA VAL A 267 -0.79 3.70 -8.29
C VAL A 267 -0.40 4.83 -9.23
N TYR A 268 0.38 5.79 -8.73
CA TYR A 268 0.81 6.89 -9.57
C TYR A 268 1.81 6.45 -10.64
N GLN A 269 2.71 5.52 -10.35
CA GLN A 269 3.57 4.94 -11.39
C GLN A 269 2.74 4.28 -12.49
N GLY A 270 1.69 3.53 -12.12
CA GLY A 270 0.78 2.89 -13.07
C GLY A 270 -0.03 3.87 -13.93
N LEU A 271 -0.46 5.01 -13.36
CA LEU A 271 -1.14 6.08 -14.13
C LEU A 271 -0.24 6.71 -15.21
N LEU A 272 1.09 6.68 -15.00
CA LEU A 272 2.05 7.31 -15.89
C LEU A 272 2.38 6.48 -17.14
N CYS A 273 1.99 5.21 -17.21
CA CYS A 273 2.10 4.40 -18.43
C CYS A 273 1.39 5.03 -19.63
N ASN A 274 0.32 5.79 -19.41
CA ASN A 274 -0.52 6.33 -20.48
C ASN A 274 -0.06 7.70 -21.01
N ASN A 275 1.16 8.15 -20.68
CA ASN A 275 1.79 9.38 -21.20
C ASN A 275 0.95 10.68 -21.02
N THR A 276 -0.02 10.69 -20.11
CA THR A 276 -0.81 11.90 -19.81
C THR A 276 0.01 12.85 -18.94
N GLN A 277 0.36 14.02 -19.48
CA GLN A 277 1.20 15.04 -18.83
C GLN A 277 0.53 15.84 -17.69
N SER A 278 -0.65 15.43 -17.20
CA SER A 278 -1.40 16.22 -16.22
C SER A 278 -1.15 15.78 -14.78
N GLY A 279 -0.91 16.74 -13.88
CA GLY A 279 -0.93 16.47 -12.45
C GLY A 279 -2.30 16.01 -11.98
N HIS A 280 -2.33 15.03 -11.08
CA HIS A 280 -3.56 14.48 -10.51
C HIS A 280 -3.76 15.03 -9.10
N THR A 281 -4.98 15.44 -8.78
CA THR A 281 -5.36 15.87 -7.43
C THR A 281 -6.55 15.04 -6.97
N VAL A 282 -6.43 14.42 -5.81
CA VAL A 282 -7.50 13.70 -5.11
C VAL A 282 -7.73 14.44 -3.79
N GLU A 283 -8.91 15.03 -3.62
CA GLU A 283 -9.28 15.71 -2.38
C GLU A 283 -10.46 14.98 -1.72
N LEU A 284 -10.26 14.57 -0.48
CA LEU A 284 -11.24 13.93 0.39
C LEU A 284 -11.38 14.72 1.70
N SER A 285 -12.31 14.30 2.56
CA SER A 285 -12.59 14.98 3.83
C SER A 285 -11.39 15.00 4.77
N GLN A 286 -10.70 13.85 4.93
CA GLN A 286 -9.60 13.67 5.87
C GLN A 286 -8.22 13.69 5.21
N MET A 287 -8.15 13.67 3.89
CA MET A 287 -6.89 13.63 3.16
C MET A 287 -6.98 14.40 1.85
N CYS A 288 -5.85 14.98 1.43
CA CYS A 288 -5.69 15.37 0.05
C CYS A 288 -4.32 14.95 -0.49
N ILE A 289 -4.32 14.41 -1.70
CA ILE A 289 -3.13 13.92 -2.39
C ILE A 289 -3.00 14.68 -3.70
N LYS A 290 -1.80 15.22 -3.93
CA LYS A 290 -1.45 15.89 -5.17
C LYS A 290 -0.17 15.33 -5.74
N VAL A 291 -0.20 15.00 -7.01
CA VAL A 291 0.97 14.52 -7.76
C VAL A 291 1.30 15.47 -8.89
N VAL A 292 2.55 15.87 -8.93
CA VAL A 292 3.12 16.72 -9.97
C VAL A 292 4.27 15.97 -10.62
N LYS A 293 4.09 15.60 -11.89
CA LYS A 293 5.17 15.10 -12.72
C LYS A 293 5.96 16.27 -13.29
N ARG A 294 7.28 16.26 -13.13
CA ARG A 294 8.14 17.33 -13.62
C ARG A 294 9.49 16.77 -14.09
N THR A 295 9.85 17.09 -15.32
CA THR A 295 11.25 16.97 -15.76
C THR A 295 12.06 18.02 -15.01
N ILE A 296 12.98 17.56 -14.18
CA ILE A 296 13.97 18.44 -13.57
C ILE A 296 14.90 18.78 -14.72
N ASP A 297 14.89 20.04 -15.16
CA ASP A 297 15.86 20.57 -16.10
C ASP A 297 16.54 21.76 -15.42
N ILE A 298 17.79 21.56 -15.02
CA ILE A 298 18.59 22.56 -14.30
C ILE A 298 19.14 23.60 -15.29
N GLY A 299 19.17 23.32 -16.59
CA GLY A 299 19.82 24.17 -17.60
C GLY A 299 19.11 25.49 -17.91
N TYR A 300 17.80 25.60 -17.66
CA TYR A 300 16.99 26.72 -18.14
C TYR A 300 16.13 27.42 -17.07
N SER A 301 16.09 26.92 -15.83
CA SER A 301 15.30 27.55 -14.76
C SER A 301 16.09 28.66 -14.06
N THR A 302 15.63 29.91 -14.20
CA THR A 302 16.14 31.04 -13.40
C THR A 302 15.70 31.00 -11.93
N LYS A 303 14.77 30.10 -11.58
CA LYS A 303 14.30 29.88 -10.21
C LYS A 303 15.02 28.69 -9.59
N ASP A 304 15.54 28.88 -8.37
CA ASP A 304 16.17 27.86 -7.53
C ASP A 304 15.17 26.82 -7.00
N ARG A 305 13.88 27.15 -7.05
CA ARG A 305 12.77 26.38 -6.50
C ARG A 305 11.55 26.38 -7.40
N PHE A 306 10.76 25.33 -7.30
CA PHE A 306 9.42 25.30 -7.84
C PHE A 306 8.37 25.05 -6.77
N THR A 307 7.17 25.53 -7.05
CA THR A 307 6.02 25.40 -6.16
C THR A 307 5.21 24.18 -6.53
N ILE A 308 5.00 23.29 -5.57
CA ILE A 308 3.88 22.36 -5.60
C ILE A 308 2.72 23.09 -4.92
N PRO A 309 1.66 23.46 -5.67
CA PRO A 309 0.53 24.13 -5.05
C PRO A 309 -0.12 23.15 -4.08
N GLY A 310 -0.25 23.52 -2.81
CA GLY A 310 -0.91 22.68 -1.81
C GLY A 310 -2.36 22.35 -2.19
N CYS A 311 -2.92 21.36 -1.52
CA CYS A 311 -4.37 21.14 -1.49
C CYS A 311 -5.12 22.29 -0.82
N SER A 312 -6.45 22.31 -0.89
CA SER A 312 -7.26 23.28 -0.15
C SER A 312 -6.93 23.21 1.35
N GLY A 313 -6.54 24.33 1.94
CA GLY A 313 -6.11 24.42 3.36
C GLY A 313 -4.62 24.14 3.63
N LEU A 314 -3.91 23.49 2.70
CA LEU A 314 -2.45 23.35 2.76
C LEU A 314 -1.77 24.68 2.38
N GLY A 315 -0.65 24.98 3.02
CA GLY A 315 0.25 25.98 2.48
C GLY A 315 1.05 25.44 1.29
N LYS A 316 1.89 26.29 0.70
CA LYS A 316 2.71 25.95 -0.47
C LYS A 316 3.93 25.14 -0.05
N VAL A 317 4.30 24.15 -0.87
CA VAL A 317 5.59 23.43 -0.76
C VAL A 317 6.51 23.94 -1.86
N LEU A 318 7.66 24.49 -1.48
CA LEU A 318 8.71 24.92 -2.41
C LEU A 318 9.84 23.91 -2.37
N VAL A 319 10.01 23.21 -3.48
CA VAL A 319 11.02 22.16 -3.64
C VAL A 319 12.20 22.74 -4.44
N PRO A 320 13.46 22.54 -3.98
CA PRO A 320 14.62 22.99 -4.74
C PRO A 320 14.74 22.23 -6.06
N VAL A 321 15.30 22.86 -7.10
CA VAL A 321 15.55 22.18 -8.39
C VAL A 321 16.81 21.30 -8.36
N ASN A 322 17.74 21.60 -7.45
CA ASN A 322 19.03 20.91 -7.29
C ASN A 322 18.93 19.82 -6.21
N LEU A 323 18.18 18.76 -6.49
CA LEU A 323 17.94 17.67 -5.53
C LEU A 323 18.96 16.55 -5.60
N PHE A 324 19.65 16.35 -6.72
CA PHE A 324 20.47 15.16 -6.96
C PHE A 324 21.96 15.52 -7.05
N SER A 325 22.83 14.64 -6.57
CA SER A 325 24.28 14.80 -6.74
C SER A 325 24.74 14.36 -8.13
N ASP A 326 24.13 13.31 -8.69
CA ASP A 326 24.51 12.76 -9.98
C ASP A 326 23.93 13.62 -11.12
N PRO A 327 24.77 14.23 -11.98
CA PRO A 327 24.32 15.07 -13.08
C PRO A 327 23.39 14.36 -14.07
N ARG A 328 23.49 13.04 -14.21
CA ARG A 328 22.62 12.24 -15.09
C ARG A 328 21.17 12.22 -14.62
N CYS A 329 20.91 12.58 -13.37
CA CYS A 329 19.57 12.70 -12.80
C CYS A 329 18.90 14.05 -13.12
N ASN A 330 19.68 15.05 -13.55
CA ASN A 330 19.20 16.41 -13.83
C ASN A 330 18.44 16.57 -15.14
N HIS A 331 18.21 15.48 -15.86
CA HIS A 331 17.35 15.42 -17.04
C HIS A 331 16.24 14.37 -16.89
N ARG A 332 16.14 13.76 -15.70
CA ARG A 332 15.11 12.76 -15.44
C ARG A 332 13.80 13.42 -15.05
N THR A 333 12.74 12.73 -15.42
CA THR A 333 11.43 13.04 -14.90
C THR A 333 11.32 12.54 -13.47
N ALA A 334 10.96 13.45 -12.58
CA ALA A 334 10.66 13.17 -11.19
C ALA A 334 9.18 13.39 -10.92
N ASN A 335 8.62 12.50 -10.12
CA ASN A 335 7.26 12.52 -9.62
C ASN A 335 7.31 13.03 -8.18
N PHE A 336 6.67 14.18 -7.97
CA PHE A 336 6.55 14.79 -6.66
C PHE A 336 5.14 14.55 -6.14
N ARG A 337 5.03 13.81 -5.04
CA ARG A 337 3.75 13.58 -4.35
C ARG A 337 3.73 14.41 -3.07
N CYS A 338 2.72 15.26 -2.95
CA CYS A 338 2.39 15.96 -1.73
C CYS A 338 1.09 15.40 -1.16
N THR A 339 1.10 14.93 0.09
CA THR A 339 -0.11 14.49 0.79
C THR A 339 -0.34 15.37 2.01
N ALA A 340 -1.56 15.83 2.24
CA ALA A 340 -1.98 16.41 3.50
C ALA A 340 -2.96 15.50 4.22
N TYR A 341 -2.74 15.38 5.52
CA TYR A 341 -3.62 14.66 6.42
C TYR A 341 -4.37 15.67 7.31
N LYS A 342 -5.69 15.70 7.16
CA LYS A 342 -6.62 16.58 7.90
C LYS A 342 -7.05 15.96 9.23
N GLY A 343 -7.36 14.67 9.31
CA GLY A 343 -7.85 14.06 10.56
C GLY A 343 -6.78 13.71 11.60
N ILE A 344 -5.52 13.51 11.20
CA ILE A 344 -4.51 12.90 12.11
C ILE A 344 -4.21 13.74 13.35
N HIS A 345 -4.29 15.06 13.24
CA HIS A 345 -4.00 15.95 14.36
C HIS A 345 -5.02 15.84 15.51
N THR A 346 -6.28 15.46 15.24
CA THR A 346 -7.32 15.29 16.26
C THR A 346 -7.35 13.88 16.84
N MET A 347 -6.90 12.88 16.07
CA MET A 347 -6.92 11.46 16.42
C MET A 347 -5.76 11.00 17.31
N GLN A 348 -4.75 11.83 17.57
CA GLN A 348 -3.63 11.41 18.41
C GLN A 348 -4.08 11.15 19.85
N ALA A 349 -3.87 9.90 20.26
CA ALA A 349 -4.34 9.25 21.46
C ALA A 349 -3.30 9.28 22.59
N SER A 350 -2.05 9.03 22.22
CA SER A 350 -0.86 9.02 23.07
C SER A 350 -0.15 10.38 23.05
N PRO A 351 0.64 10.73 24.09
CA PRO A 351 1.49 11.92 24.04
C PRO A 351 2.25 11.96 22.72
N ILE A 352 2.32 13.14 22.11
CA ILE A 352 3.03 13.31 20.83
C ILE A 352 4.41 12.66 20.96
N ARG A 353 4.73 11.74 20.05
CA ARG A 353 6.04 11.09 20.01
C ARG A 353 7.08 12.14 19.64
N LEU A 354 7.81 12.62 20.64
CA LEU A 354 8.81 13.68 20.51
C LEU A 354 10.21 13.11 20.74
N ASN A 355 11.18 13.67 20.02
CA ASN A 355 12.58 13.55 20.41
C ASN A 355 12.80 14.26 21.76
N THR A 356 12.80 13.53 22.87
CA THR A 356 12.83 14.12 24.23
C THR A 356 14.03 15.05 24.50
N GLY A 357 15.14 14.90 23.77
CA GLY A 357 16.29 15.81 23.86
C GLY A 357 16.11 17.14 23.11
N ALA A 358 15.08 17.27 22.28
CA ALA A 358 14.86 18.39 21.37
C ALA A 358 13.72 19.34 21.80
N PHE A 359 12.81 18.88 22.66
CA PHE A 359 11.60 19.59 23.06
C PHE A 359 11.54 19.83 24.56
N ASN A 360 10.82 20.89 24.95
CA ASN A 360 10.49 21.10 26.35
C ASN A 360 9.35 20.16 26.75
N THR A 361 9.67 19.13 27.52
CA THR A 361 8.70 18.14 28.01
C THR A 361 7.91 18.61 29.24
N LYS A 362 8.22 19.81 29.77
CA LYS A 362 7.50 20.41 30.92
C LYS A 362 6.28 21.22 30.51
N VAL A 363 6.04 21.38 29.21
CA VAL A 363 4.89 22.10 28.66
C VAL A 363 4.14 21.18 27.72
N ASP A 364 2.85 21.44 27.55
CA ASP A 364 2.02 20.68 26.63
C ASP A 364 2.45 20.98 25.20
N ASN A 365 2.80 19.95 24.45
CA ASN A 365 3.13 20.06 23.04
C ASN A 365 1.91 19.59 22.24
N ILE A 366 1.43 20.42 21.30
CA ILE A 366 0.28 20.11 20.46
C ILE A 366 0.63 20.23 18.97
N LEU A 367 -0.02 19.45 18.11
CA LEU A 367 0.05 19.66 16.66
C LEU A 367 -0.82 20.87 16.30
N ASP A 368 -0.20 21.95 15.80
CA ASP A 368 -0.88 23.20 15.46
C ASP A 368 -0.95 23.41 13.93
N SER A 369 -0.90 22.34 13.15
CA SER A 369 -1.13 22.39 11.70
C SER A 369 -1.42 21.01 11.12
N LEU A 370 -1.87 20.98 9.86
CA LEU A 370 -1.97 19.76 9.06
C LEU A 370 -0.60 19.09 8.87
N ILE A 371 -0.58 17.77 8.94
CA ILE A 371 0.62 16.99 8.58
C ILE A 371 0.74 16.98 7.06
N THR A 372 1.91 17.37 6.57
CA THR A 372 2.22 17.41 5.13
C THR A 372 3.33 16.42 4.83
N GLU A 373 3.10 15.51 3.89
CA GLU A 373 4.12 14.57 3.40
C GLU A 373 4.58 14.95 2.00
N LEU A 374 5.89 15.05 1.80
CA LEU A 374 6.51 15.17 0.49
C LEU A 374 7.31 13.91 0.20
N ASP A 375 6.95 13.25 -0.89
CA ASP A 375 7.70 12.13 -1.46
C ASP A 375 8.18 12.49 -2.87
N VAL A 376 9.39 12.06 -3.20
CA VAL A 376 10.02 12.32 -4.49
C VAL A 376 10.50 11.00 -5.03
N ASN A 377 10.03 10.64 -6.22
CA ASN A 377 10.52 9.49 -6.96
C ASN A 377 10.98 9.93 -8.34
N THR A 378 11.98 9.26 -8.89
CA THR A 378 12.43 9.45 -10.27
C THR A 378 12.13 8.21 -11.09
N ASP A 379 11.80 8.41 -12.36
CA ASP A 379 11.59 7.29 -13.27
C ASP A 379 12.85 6.42 -13.33
N GLN A 380 12.67 5.11 -13.16
CA GLN A 380 13.73 4.12 -13.25
C GLN A 380 13.91 3.71 -14.71
N ILE A 381 15.17 3.61 -15.18
CA ILE A 381 15.45 3.11 -16.51
C ILE A 381 15.42 1.59 -16.46
N LEU A 382 14.56 1.01 -17.28
CA LEU A 382 14.39 -0.42 -17.41
C LEU A 382 15.00 -0.90 -18.72
N LEU A 383 15.62 -2.07 -18.68
CA LEU A 383 16.09 -2.83 -19.84
C LEU A 383 14.89 -3.36 -20.63
N PRO A 384 15.07 -3.79 -21.90
CA PRO A 384 13.98 -4.33 -22.72
C PRO A 384 13.26 -5.53 -22.10
N ASN A 385 13.95 -6.30 -21.25
CA ASN A 385 13.38 -7.43 -20.50
C ASN A 385 12.59 -7.00 -19.25
N GLY A 386 12.49 -5.69 -18.98
CA GLY A 386 11.79 -5.13 -17.82
C GLY A 386 12.63 -4.98 -16.56
N ASP A 387 13.88 -5.48 -16.53
CA ASP A 387 14.77 -5.36 -15.38
C ASP A 387 15.31 -3.94 -15.22
N LEU A 388 15.70 -3.57 -14.00
CA LEU A 388 16.41 -2.31 -13.77
C LEU A 388 17.76 -2.30 -14.48
N ASP A 389 18.01 -1.24 -15.25
CA ASP A 389 19.33 -1.04 -15.84
C ASP A 389 20.36 -0.80 -14.71
N PRO A 390 21.31 -1.73 -14.48
CA PRO A 390 22.28 -1.59 -13.40
C PRO A 390 23.24 -0.40 -13.60
N LYS A 391 23.32 0.15 -14.82
CA LYS A 391 24.15 1.33 -15.14
C LYS A 391 23.43 2.65 -14.89
N SER A 392 22.11 2.59 -14.69
CA SER A 392 21.28 3.75 -14.41
C SER A 392 21.37 4.16 -12.94
N PRO A 393 21.72 5.42 -12.61
CA PRO A 393 21.65 5.89 -11.23
C PRO A 393 20.22 5.81 -10.69
N ARG A 394 20.08 5.54 -9.38
CA ARG A 394 18.77 5.50 -8.69
C ARG A 394 18.11 6.88 -8.58
N CYS A 395 18.90 7.95 -8.70
CA CYS A 395 18.44 9.34 -8.64
C CYS A 395 17.61 9.67 -7.40
N ASP A 396 18.02 9.12 -6.26
CA ASP A 396 17.47 9.49 -4.96
C ASP A 396 17.91 10.92 -4.59
N PRO A 397 17.03 11.74 -3.99
CA PRO A 397 17.39 13.07 -3.50
C PRO A 397 18.54 13.00 -2.50
N ASP A 398 19.55 13.86 -2.69
CA ASP A 398 20.75 13.93 -1.89
C ASP A 398 20.52 14.75 -0.60
N PRO A 399 20.64 14.14 0.59
CA PRO A 399 20.52 14.85 1.85
C PRO A 399 21.46 16.07 1.98
N ALA A 400 22.68 15.99 1.43
CA ALA A 400 23.64 17.09 1.50
C ALA A 400 23.20 18.30 0.65
N LYS A 401 22.50 18.06 -0.46
CA LYS A 401 21.88 19.13 -1.26
C LYS A 401 20.74 19.79 -0.48
N LEU A 402 19.92 19.00 0.20
CA LEU A 402 18.83 19.52 1.04
C LEU A 402 19.34 20.30 2.26
N THR A 403 20.54 20.02 2.76
CA THR A 403 21.18 20.85 3.80
C THR A 403 21.39 22.30 3.34
N THR A 404 21.86 22.47 2.10
CA THR A 404 22.16 23.79 1.51
C THR A 404 20.92 24.44 0.87
N HIS A 405 20.03 23.63 0.31
CA HIS A 405 18.79 24.05 -0.36
C HIS A 405 17.60 23.33 0.28
N PRO A 406 17.17 23.73 1.49
CA PRO A 406 16.14 23.01 2.24
C PRO A 406 14.76 23.13 1.59
N ILE A 407 13.89 22.14 1.71
CA ILE A 407 12.49 22.22 1.28
C ILE A 407 11.77 23.27 2.13
N ILE A 408 10.98 24.16 1.51
CA ILE A 408 10.18 25.14 2.26
C ILE A 408 8.72 24.68 2.28
N VAL A 409 8.18 24.40 3.46
CA VAL A 409 6.78 24.02 3.65
C VAL A 409 6.07 25.13 4.39
N THR A 410 4.91 25.58 3.89
CA THR A 410 4.06 26.54 4.59
C THR A 410 2.94 25.78 5.30
N HIS A 411 2.80 26.00 6.60
CA HIS A 411 1.75 25.43 7.44
C HIS A 411 0.86 26.54 7.97
N ARG A 412 -0.46 26.41 7.78
CA ARG A 412 -1.43 27.28 8.47
C ARG A 412 -1.65 26.77 9.89
N HIS A 413 -1.82 27.69 10.82
CA HIS A 413 -2.09 27.35 12.21
C HIS A 413 -3.56 26.98 12.41
N PHE A 414 -3.83 26.04 13.30
CA PHE A 414 -5.20 25.77 13.74
C PHE A 414 -5.68 26.86 14.68
N ASP A 415 -4.79 27.36 15.54
CA ASP A 415 -5.05 28.46 16.47
C ASP A 415 -4.25 29.71 16.09
N PRO A 416 -4.79 30.66 15.32
CA PRO A 416 -4.06 31.83 14.81
C PRO A 416 -3.82 32.91 15.88
N GLN A 417 -3.15 32.55 16.97
CA GLN A 417 -2.66 33.46 18.00
C GLN A 417 -1.24 33.93 17.73
N VAL A 418 -0.91 35.12 18.23
CA VAL A 418 0.49 35.57 18.31
C VAL A 418 1.26 34.68 19.28
N GLN A 419 2.49 34.29 18.94
CA GLN A 419 3.35 33.58 19.90
C GLN A 419 3.71 34.49 21.07
N PHE A 420 3.89 33.91 22.26
CA PHE A 420 4.32 34.60 23.46
C PHE A 420 5.69 35.22 23.21
N ARG A 421 5.72 36.55 23.10
CA ARG A 421 6.95 37.32 23.09
C ARG A 421 7.12 37.82 24.51
N LYS A 422 8.18 37.44 25.23
CA LYS A 422 8.57 38.09 26.50
C LYS A 422 8.95 39.54 26.18
N PRO A 423 8.10 40.56 26.43
CA PRO A 423 8.50 41.95 26.33
C PRO A 423 9.06 42.38 27.69
N LEU A 424 10.05 43.26 27.65
CA LEU A 424 10.51 43.97 28.85
C LEU A 424 9.34 44.84 29.36
N PHE A 425 8.68 44.41 30.44
CA PHE A 425 7.89 45.23 31.38
C PHE A 425 6.94 46.29 30.80
N HIS A 426 5.89 45.90 30.05
CA HIS A 426 4.83 46.86 29.67
C HIS A 426 3.43 46.34 30.00
N ALA A 427 2.64 47.20 30.65
CA ALA A 427 1.21 46.96 30.92
C ALA A 427 0.43 47.03 29.60
N GLY A 428 -0.20 45.92 29.21
CA GLY A 428 -0.89 45.76 27.93
C GLY A 428 -0.52 44.50 27.13
N GLU A 429 0.18 43.53 27.75
CA GLU A 429 0.56 42.27 27.11
C GLU A 429 -0.62 41.55 26.47
N VAL A 430 -0.43 41.12 25.22
CA VAL A 430 -1.35 40.24 24.54
C VAL A 430 -1.30 38.89 25.24
N ARG A 431 -2.41 38.49 25.90
CA ARG A 431 -2.55 37.14 26.42
C ARG A 431 -2.56 36.16 25.26
N THR A 432 -1.64 35.22 25.28
CA THR A 432 -1.55 34.12 24.31
C THR A 432 -1.26 32.83 25.05
N THR A 433 -1.93 31.77 24.64
CA THR A 433 -1.69 30.41 25.15
C THR A 433 -0.61 29.68 24.38
N ILE A 434 -0.02 30.30 23.34
CA ILE A 434 1.00 29.70 22.49
C ILE A 434 2.36 30.28 22.84
N GLY A 435 3.24 29.47 23.42
CA GLY A 435 4.60 29.83 23.75
C GLY A 435 5.47 29.98 22.51
N THR A 436 5.79 28.88 21.86
CA THR A 436 6.59 28.86 20.63
C THR A 436 6.04 27.84 19.63
N ARG A 437 6.28 28.09 18.34
CA ARG A 437 5.99 27.13 17.27
C ARG A 437 7.27 26.61 16.66
N ILE A 438 7.35 25.30 16.55
CA ILE A 438 8.54 24.57 16.16
C ILE A 438 8.23 23.83 14.86
N CYS A 439 9.09 24.04 13.86
CA CYS A 439 9.09 23.25 12.64
C CYS A 439 9.72 21.89 12.90
N VAL A 440 9.00 20.82 12.60
CA VAL A 440 9.47 19.46 12.85
C VAL A 440 9.26 18.58 11.62
N TRP A 441 10.01 17.50 11.54
CA TRP A 441 9.81 16.42 10.59
C TRP A 441 9.70 15.07 11.29
N TRP A 442 9.08 14.10 10.64
CA TRP A 442 8.97 12.75 11.18
C TRP A 442 10.26 11.98 10.95
N ASN A 443 11.01 11.73 12.01
CA ASN A 443 12.26 10.99 11.97
C ASN A 443 12.02 9.50 12.27
N PRO A 444 12.05 8.61 11.27
CA PRO A 444 11.80 7.18 11.47
C PRO A 444 12.93 6.47 12.22
N ALA A 445 14.11 7.09 12.38
CA ALA A 445 15.23 6.49 13.09
C ALA A 445 15.14 6.63 14.62
N LEU A 446 14.14 7.37 15.13
CA LEU A 446 13.94 7.58 16.56
C LEU A 446 12.94 6.57 17.13
N GLY A 447 13.39 5.71 18.05
CA GLY A 447 12.55 4.66 18.66
C GLY A 447 12.12 3.57 17.67
N GLN A 448 11.22 2.68 18.09
CA GLN A 448 10.75 1.57 17.24
C GLN A 448 9.79 2.01 16.13
N HIS A 449 9.17 3.17 16.28
CA HIS A 449 8.09 3.62 15.41
C HIS A 449 8.29 5.01 14.82
N GLY A 450 9.41 5.68 15.10
CA GLY A 450 9.66 7.07 14.72
C GLY A 450 9.17 8.08 15.76
N ALA A 451 9.66 9.31 15.65
CA ALA A 451 9.23 10.44 16.46
C ALA A 451 9.38 11.76 15.68
N TRP A 452 8.65 12.79 16.11
CA TRP A 452 8.83 14.16 15.63
C TRP A 452 10.16 14.71 16.12
N ASP A 453 10.93 15.24 15.19
CA ASP A 453 12.27 15.78 15.42
C ASP A 453 12.37 17.19 14.84
N ARG A 454 12.98 18.10 15.61
CA ARG A 454 13.24 19.47 15.14
C ARG A 454 14.55 19.56 14.37
N TYR A 455 15.49 18.63 14.58
CA TYR A 455 16.81 18.73 13.96
C TYR A 455 16.68 18.54 12.45
N GLY A 456 17.34 19.43 11.68
CA GLY A 456 17.19 19.48 10.23
C GLY A 456 15.99 20.30 9.75
N CYS A 457 15.14 20.82 10.64
CA CYS A 457 14.10 21.80 10.31
C CYS A 457 14.30 23.11 11.09
N ARG A 458 14.03 24.25 10.45
CA ARG A 458 14.03 25.56 11.10
C ARG A 458 12.87 26.42 10.64
N VAL A 459 12.43 27.31 11.52
CA VAL A 459 11.47 28.36 11.16
C VAL A 459 12.15 29.32 10.18
N TRP A 460 11.58 29.45 8.99
CA TRP A 460 12.00 30.40 7.97
C TRP A 460 11.24 31.72 8.10
N GLU A 461 9.94 31.64 8.37
CA GLU A 461 9.05 32.78 8.57
C GLU A 461 7.95 32.37 9.54
N ALA A 462 7.64 33.20 10.52
CA ALA A 462 6.54 32.96 11.45
C ALA A 462 5.59 34.15 11.46
N LYS A 463 4.30 33.88 11.25
CA LYS A 463 3.18 34.81 11.38
C LYS A 463 2.11 34.23 12.29
N PRO A 464 1.14 35.02 12.78
CA PRO A 464 0.05 34.48 13.58
C PRO A 464 -0.74 33.40 12.85
N GLU A 465 -0.96 33.56 11.54
CA GLU A 465 -1.82 32.68 10.75
C GLU A 465 -1.08 31.49 10.12
N TYR A 466 0.24 31.57 9.98
CA TYR A 466 1.05 30.52 9.36
C TYR A 466 2.52 30.56 9.78
N THR A 467 3.19 29.41 9.62
CA THR A 467 4.64 29.29 9.73
C THR A 467 5.21 28.63 8.47
N LYS A 468 6.34 29.14 7.97
CA LYS A 468 7.14 28.49 6.94
C LYS A 468 8.31 27.77 7.57
N CYS A 469 8.47 26.51 7.22
CA CYS A 469 9.53 25.64 7.68
C CYS A 469 10.51 25.37 6.57
N ALA A 470 11.81 25.52 6.85
CA ALA A 470 12.89 25.09 5.98
C ALA A 470 13.47 23.78 6.52
N CYS A 471 13.28 22.68 5.80
CA CYS A 471 13.64 21.33 6.22
C CYS A 471 14.63 20.66 5.26
N GLN A 472 15.57 19.91 5.84
CA GLN A 472 16.69 19.25 5.15
C GLN A 472 16.42 17.77 4.85
N HIS A 473 15.25 17.27 5.25
CA HIS A 473 14.84 15.88 5.09
C HIS A 473 13.56 15.81 4.26
N LEU A 474 13.40 14.73 3.50
CA LEU A 474 12.13 14.37 2.88
C LEU A 474 11.27 13.56 3.85
N GLY A 475 9.95 13.57 3.64
CA GLY A 475 9.01 12.87 4.50
C GLY A 475 7.89 13.78 4.98
N LYS A 476 7.53 13.64 6.25
CA LYS A 476 6.37 14.30 6.87
C LYS A 476 6.82 15.52 7.68
N TYR A 477 6.05 16.60 7.62
CA TYR A 477 6.29 17.86 8.33
C TYR A 477 5.02 18.32 9.03
N VAL A 478 5.20 19.00 10.16
CA VAL A 478 4.12 19.63 10.92
C VAL A 478 4.68 20.76 11.77
N ILE A 479 3.80 21.62 12.27
CA ILE A 479 4.08 22.58 13.34
C ILE A 479 3.67 21.97 14.68
N ILE A 480 4.61 21.96 15.62
CA ILE A 480 4.32 21.71 17.03
C ILE A 480 4.30 23.05 17.76
N ALA A 481 3.24 23.30 18.52
CA ALA A 481 3.14 24.45 19.41
C ALA A 481 3.33 24.03 20.86
N GLU A 482 4.16 24.76 21.59
CA GLU A 482 4.22 24.68 23.06
C GLU A 482 3.07 25.49 23.63
N LYS A 483 2.12 24.84 24.30
CA LYS A 483 0.99 25.47 24.95
C LYS A 483 1.39 25.88 26.37
N LEU A 484 1.16 27.14 26.70
CA LEU A 484 1.37 27.70 28.03
C LEU A 484 0.07 27.59 28.83
N GLU A 485 0.19 27.32 30.13
CA GLU A 485 -0.94 27.48 31.04
C GLU A 485 -1.36 28.96 31.09
N PRO A 486 -2.67 29.28 31.06
CA PRO A 486 -3.19 30.65 30.98
C PRO A 486 -2.79 31.59 32.13
#